data_AF-A0A7X9GXJ9-F1
#
_entry.id   AF-A0A7X9GXJ9-F1
#
_cell.length_a   1.000
_cell.length_b   1.000
_cell.length_c   1.000
_cell.angle_alpha   90.00
_cell.angle_beta   90.00
_cell.angle_gamma   90.00
#
_symmetry.space_group_name_H-M   'P 1'
#
loop_
_entity.id
_entity.type
_entity.pdbx_description
1 polymer ?
#
loop_
_entity_poly.entity_id
_entity_poly.type
_entity_poly.pdbx_seq_one_letter_code
_entity_poly.pdbx_strand_id
1 'polypeptide(L)' 'MKKNKNITANDVAKLAGVSPSTVSRVISNNPKISKATRKKVLDCMNELGYYPNANARSLAIEKTGTVG' A
#
# COMPACT_ATOMS: atom_id res chain seq x y z
N MET A 1 -13.44 -3.89 -22.93
CA MET A 1 -12.51 -4.33 -21.86
C MET A 1 -12.06 -3.10 -21.04
N LYS A 2 -12.82 -2.69 -20.02
CA LYS A 2 -12.46 -1.57 -19.14
C LYS A 2 -11.83 -2.14 -17.86
N LYS A 3 -10.51 -1.98 -17.69
CA LYS A 3 -9.86 -2.27 -16.40
C LYS A 3 -10.27 -1.16 -15.44
N ASN A 4 -11.12 -1.46 -14.46
CA ASN A 4 -11.27 -0.65 -13.25
C ASN A 4 -9.90 -0.54 -12.59
N LYS A 5 -9.17 0.53 -12.87
CA LYS A 5 -7.82 0.75 -12.36
C LYS A 5 -7.92 1.29 -10.94
N ASN A 6 -8.32 0.42 -10.01
CA ASN A 6 -8.08 0.67 -8.60
C ASN A 6 -6.57 0.72 -8.41
N ILE A 7 -6.06 1.89 -8.02
CA ILE A 7 -4.64 2.08 -7.75
C ILE A 7 -4.30 1.19 -6.55
N THR A 8 -3.34 0.28 -6.75
CA THR A 8 -2.91 -0.68 -5.73
C THR A 8 -1.49 -0.36 -5.29
N ALA A 9 -1.06 -0.90 -4.14
CA ALA A 9 0.33 -0.80 -3.67
C ALA A 9 1.36 -1.25 -4.72
N ASN A 10 0.97 -2.09 -5.69
CA ASN A 10 1.82 -2.56 -6.77
C ASN A 10 2.09 -1.47 -7.84
N ASP A 11 1.13 -0.57 -8.06
CA ASP A 11 1.28 0.57 -8.97
C ASP A 11 2.18 1.64 -8.32
N VAL A 12 1.98 1.89 -7.02
CA VAL A 12 2.87 2.75 -6.21
C VAL A 12 4.30 2.20 -6.18
N ALA A 13 4.47 0.89 -6.03
CA ALA A 13 5.76 0.23 -6.03
C ALA A 13 6.54 0.50 -7.34
N LYS A 14 5.86 0.36 -8.49
CA LYS A 14 6.44 0.63 -9.81
C LYS A 14 6.85 2.08 -9.97
N LEU A 15 6.00 3.02 -9.54
CA LEU A 15 6.26 4.45 -9.68
C LEU A 15 7.40 4.92 -8.76
N ALA A 16 7.41 4.43 -7.51
CA ALA A 16 8.47 4.72 -6.55
C ALA A 16 9.79 3.95 -6.80
N GLY A 17 9.81 3.01 -7.76
CA GLY A 17 10.98 2.17 -8.05
C GLY A 17 11.35 1.21 -6.92
N VAL A 18 10.38 0.77 -6.12
CA VAL A 18 10.58 -0.16 -5.00
C VAL A 18 9.73 -1.42 -5.18
N SER A 19 10.05 -2.48 -4.45
CA SER A 19 9.21 -3.70 -4.43
C SER A 19 7.90 -3.47 -3.68
N PRO A 20 6.81 -4.18 -4.02
CA PRO A 20 5.55 -4.12 -3.25
C PRO A 20 5.75 -4.52 -1.78
N SER A 21 6.72 -5.39 -1.48
CA SER A 21 7.13 -5.73 -0.12
C SER A 21 7.73 -4.55 0.65
N THR A 22 8.38 -3.61 -0.04
CA THR A 22 8.91 -2.37 0.53
C THR A 22 7.78 -1.40 0.82
N VAL A 23 6.81 -1.27 -0.09
CA VAL A 23 5.59 -0.47 0.11
C VAL A 23 4.80 -0.97 1.32
N SER A 24 4.62 -2.29 1.45
CA SER A 24 3.99 -2.90 2.62
C SER A 24 4.74 -2.58 3.91
N ARG A 25 6.08 -2.70 3.93
CA ARG A 25 6.90 -2.32 5.09
C ARG A 25 6.84 -0.82 5.41
N VAL A 26 6.73 0.04 4.41
CA VAL A 26 6.54 1.50 4.61
C VAL A 26 5.20 1.77 5.28
N ILE A 27 4.13 1.10 4.84
CA ILE A 27 2.79 1.20 5.43
C ILE A 27 2.78 0.65 6.86
N SER A 28 3.44 -0.48 7.12
CA SER A 28 3.61 -1.07 8.46
C SER A 28 4.64 -0.34 9.33
N ASN A 29 5.19 0.80 8.88
CA ASN A 29 6.17 1.62 9.61
C ASN A 29 7.40 0.83 10.11
N ASN A 30 7.94 -0.05 9.27
CA ASN A 30 9.06 -0.89 9.63
C ASN A 30 10.37 -0.07 9.71
N PRO A 31 11.15 -0.12 10.80
CA PRO A 31 12.32 0.74 11.01
C PRO A 31 13.51 0.41 10.09
N LYS A 32 13.47 -0.71 9.35
CA LYS A 32 14.50 -1.09 8.38
C LYS A 32 14.53 -0.23 7.11
N ILE A 33 13.52 0.61 6.87
CA ILE A 33 13.49 1.51 5.72
C ILE A 33 14.11 2.86 6.05
N SER A 34 15.01 3.30 5.17
CA SER A 34 15.58 4.65 5.24
C SER A 34 14.50 5.71 5.07
N LYS A 35 14.63 6.81 5.83
CA LYS A 35 13.72 7.97 5.75
C LYS A 35 13.60 8.50 4.32
N ALA A 36 14.68 8.43 3.53
CA ALA A 36 14.70 8.82 2.13
C ALA A 36 13.73 8.00 1.26
N THR A 37 13.77 6.67 1.39
CA THR A 37 12.88 5.76 0.65
C THR A 37 11.43 5.90 1.12
N ARG A 38 11.22 6.05 2.43
CA ARG A 38 9.89 6.33 2.99
C ARG A 38 9.29 7.59 2.39
N LYS A 39 10.07 8.68 2.33
CA LYS A 39 9.61 9.95 1.77
C LYS A 39 9.27 9.83 0.28
N LYS A 40 10.11 9.18 -0.53
CA LYS A 40 9.80 8.89 -1.95
C LYS A 40 8.50 8.11 -2.10
N VAL A 41 8.33 7.04 -1.34
CA VAL A 41 7.11 6.21 -1.41
C VAL A 41 5.88 7.01 -1.00
N LEU A 42 5.97 7.82 0.07
CA LEU A 42 4.87 8.70 0.49
C LEU A 42 4.51 9.74 -0.57
N ASP A 43 5.52 10.31 -1.24
CA ASP A 43 5.33 11.29 -2.32
C ASP A 43 4.60 10.64 -3.51
N CYS A 44 5.07 9.48 -3.96
CA CYS A 44 4.42 8.70 -5.01
C CYS A 44 3.01 8.24 -4.61
N MET A 45 2.78 7.87 -3.34
CA MET A 45 1.44 7.53 -2.83
C MET A 45 0.50 8.72 -2.91
N ASN A 46 0.98 9.92 -2.54
CA ASN A 46 0.21 11.15 -2.59
C ASN A 46 -0.11 11.55 -4.04
N GLU A 47 0.87 11.44 -4.94
CA GLU A 47 0.73 11.73 -6.38
C GLU A 47 -0.26 10.78 -7.06
N LEU A 48 -0.24 9.49 -6.68
CA LEU A 48 -1.18 8.50 -7.17
C LEU A 48 -2.54 8.53 -6.44
N GLY A 49 -2.70 9.33 -5.39
CA GLY A 49 -3.90 9.26 -4.54
C GLY A 49 -4.10 7.89 -3.89
N TYR A 50 -3.02 7.09 -3.76
CA TYR A 50 -3.04 5.83 -3.04
C TYR A 50 -3.00 6.10 -1.55
N TYR A 51 -4.19 6.27 -0.97
CA TYR A 51 -4.33 6.27 0.48
C TYR A 51 -4.31 4.83 0.98
N PRO A 52 -3.39 4.44 1.87
CA PRO A 52 -3.50 3.20 2.61
C PRO A 52 -4.74 3.32 3.49
N ASN A 53 -5.89 2.99 2.92
CA ASN A 53 -7.15 3.01 3.62
C ASN A 53 -7.05 2.00 4.76
N ALA A 54 -6.96 2.49 5.99
CA ALA A 54 -7.21 1.70 7.19
C ALA A 54 -8.56 0.96 7.09
N ASN A 55 -9.51 1.46 6.29
CA ASN A 55 -10.79 0.83 5.96
C ASN A 55 -10.66 -0.46 5.12
N ALA A 56 -9.61 -0.63 4.31
CA ALA A 56 -9.35 -1.90 3.61
C ALA A 56 -8.84 -3.00 4.55
N ARG A 57 -8.35 -2.61 5.74
CA ARG A 57 -7.96 -3.55 6.79
C ARG A 57 -9.18 -4.22 7.42
N SER A 58 -10.31 -3.54 7.54
CA SER A 58 -11.56 -4.14 8.04
C SER A 58 -12.08 -5.21 7.08
N LEU A 59 -12.10 -4.94 5.76
CA LEU A 59 -12.61 -5.92 4.79
C LEU A 59 -11.75 -7.20 4.69
N ALA A 60 -10.45 -7.12 5.00
CA ALA A 60 -9.56 -8.29 5.06
C ALA A 60 -9.66 -9.06 6.39
N ILE A 61 -10.09 -8.41 7.47
CA ILE A 61 -10.32 -9.03 8.78
C ILE A 61 -11.70 -9.70 8.83
N GLU A 62 -12.67 -9.23 8.07
CA GLU A 62 -14.04 -9.79 8.02
C GLU A 62 -14.17 -11.10 7.22
N LYS A 63 -13.09 -11.68 6.70
CA LYS A 63 -13.09 -13.04 6.12
C LYS A 63 -12.47 -14.13 7.01
N THR A 64 -12.08 -13.81 8.23
CA THR A 64 -11.67 -14.80 9.24
C THR A 64 -12.59 -14.72 10.45
N GLY A 65 -13.84 -15.12 10.26
CA GLY A 65 -14.88 -15.19 11.28
C GLY A 65 -15.97 -16.21 10.94
N THR A 66 -15.61 -17.35 10.32
CA THR A 66 -16.47 -18.53 10.30
C THR A 66 -16.21 -19.31 11.59
N VAL A 67 -17.17 -19.27 12.52
CA VAL A 67 -17.92 -20.39 13.15
C VAL A 67 -18.54 -19.84 14.45
N GLY A 68 -19.88 -19.82 14.45
CA GLY A 68 -20.77 -19.60 15.58
C GLY A 68 -22.19 -19.88 15.11
#